data_AF-A0A9X2KF02-F1
#
_entry.id   AF-A0A9X2KF02-F1
#
_cell.length_a   1.000
_cell.length_b   1.000
_cell.length_c   1.000
_cell.angle_alpha   90.00
_cell.angle_beta   90.00
_cell.angle_gamma   90.00
#
_symmetry.space_group_name_H-M   'P 1'
#
loop_
_entity.id
_entity.type
_entity.pdbx_description
1 polymer ?
#
loop_
_entity_poly.entity_id
_entity_poly.type
_entity_poly.pdbx_seq_one_letter_code
_entity_poly.pdbx_strand_id
1 'polypeptide(L)'
;MTDRNQKHDRPLFRVTFSRIVGQDQRGNDILGRPKEIGAVWPRKKGKTGGILSLDIIPVELTQRQGVIFVLPVGGDDDAGAQ
;
A
#
# COMPACT_ATOMS: atom_id res chain seq x y z
N MET A 1 23.74 30.19 -8.66
CA MET A 1 22.70 29.16 -8.84
C MET A 1 23.10 27.98 -7.99
N THR A 2 22.40 27.74 -6.88
CA THR A 2 22.70 26.63 -5.97
C THR A 2 21.51 25.68 -6.05
N ASP A 3 21.66 24.60 -6.83
CA ASP A 3 20.70 23.50 -6.89
C ASP A 3 20.64 22.80 -5.54
N ARG A 4 19.76 23.29 -4.66
CA ARG A 4 19.32 22.55 -3.48
C ARG A 4 18.46 21.41 -3.98
N ASN A 5 19.12 20.30 -4.28
CA ASN A 5 18.63 18.93 -4.24
C ASN A 5 17.17 18.86 -3.76
N GLN A 6 16.20 18.94 -4.69
CA GLN A 6 14.80 18.72 -4.37
C GLN A 6 14.70 17.27 -3.91
N LYS A 7 14.72 17.08 -2.59
CA LYS A 7 14.39 15.79 -1.98
C LYS A 7 12.92 15.58 -2.32
N HIS A 8 12.65 14.96 -3.47
CA HIS A 8 11.29 14.63 -3.86
C HIS A 8 10.64 13.93 -2.66
N ASP A 9 9.50 14.45 -2.20
CA ASP A 9 8.72 13.79 -1.17
C ASP A 9 8.50 12.36 -1.66
N ARG A 10 9.08 11.38 -0.98
CA ARG A 10 8.80 9.96 -1.24
C ARG A 10 7.64 9.56 -0.34
N PRO A 11 6.78 8.63 -0.78
CA PRO A 11 5.78 8.08 0.13
C PRO A 11 6.47 7.40 1.32
N LEU A 12 5.77 7.34 2.46
CA LEU A 12 6.16 6.55 3.62
C LEU A 12 5.95 5.05 3.37
N PHE A 13 4.83 4.73 2.69
CA PHE A 13 4.45 3.35 2.38
C PHE A 13 3.75 3.27 1.02
N ARG A 14 3.89 2.13 0.36
CA ARG A 14 3.03 1.71 -0.77
C ARG A 14 1.79 1.03 -0.21
N VAL A 15 0.68 1.17 -0.91
CA VAL A 15 -0.61 0.59 -0.52
C VAL A 15 -1.02 -0.37 -1.62
N THR A 16 -1.19 -1.63 -1.26
CA THR A 16 -1.67 -2.65 -2.18
C THR A 16 -2.99 -3.23 -1.70
N PHE A 17 -3.78 -3.77 -2.62
CA PHE A 17 -5.03 -4.46 -2.32
C PHE A 17 -5.03 -5.84 -2.96
N SER A 18 -5.43 -6.84 -2.17
CA SER A 18 -5.74 -8.18 -2.65
C SER A 18 -7.21 -8.48 -2.43
N ARG A 19 -7.94 -8.76 -3.51
CA ARG A 19 -9.31 -9.27 -3.42
C ARG A 19 -9.33 -10.66 -2.81
N ILE A 20 -10.40 -11.00 -2.10
CA ILE A 20 -10.69 -12.39 -1.71
C ILE A 20 -11.13 -13.14 -2.97
N VAL A 21 -10.54 -14.30 -3.23
CA VAL A 21 -10.84 -15.14 -4.40
C VAL A 21 -11.55 -16.45 -4.04
N GLY A 22 -11.68 -16.76 -2.75
CA GLY A 22 -12.34 -17.95 -2.24
C GLY A 22 -11.99 -18.17 -0.77
N GLN A 23 -12.32 -19.35 -0.25
CA GLN A 23 -11.94 -19.80 1.08
C GLN A 23 -11.31 -21.19 1.02
N ASP A 24 -10.40 -21.49 1.94
CA ASP A 24 -9.84 -22.83 2.09
C ASP A 24 -10.81 -23.79 2.82
N GLN A 25 -10.41 -25.05 2.99
CA GLN A 25 -11.23 -26.08 3.66
C GLN A 25 -11.55 -25.76 5.13
N ARG A 26 -10.85 -24.80 5.74
CA ARG A 26 -11.00 -24.38 7.13
C ARG A 26 -11.77 -23.06 7.23
N GLY A 27 -12.24 -22.50 6.10
CA GLY A 27 -12.97 -21.26 6.03
C GLY A 27 -12.09 -20.00 6.04
N ASN A 28 -10.77 -20.13 5.86
CA ASN A 28 -9.90 -18.95 5.78
C ASN A 28 -9.95 -18.35 4.38
N ASP A 29 -10.01 -17.02 4.29
CA ASP A 29 -10.00 -16.32 3.02
C ASP A 29 -8.69 -16.55 2.24
N ILE A 30 -8.84 -16.91 0.97
CA ILE A 30 -7.74 -16.99 0.02
C ILE A 30 -7.65 -15.67 -0.72
N LEU A 31 -6.48 -15.04 -0.68
CA LEU A 31 -6.24 -13.74 -1.30
C LEU A 31 -5.69 -13.89 -2.73
N GLY A 32 -6.17 -13.05 -3.63
CA GLY A 32 -5.61 -12.89 -4.97
C GLY A 32 -4.27 -12.15 -4.96
N ARG A 33 -3.65 -12.06 -6.15
CA ARG A 33 -2.41 -11.29 -6.32
C ARG A 33 -2.62 -9.83 -5.93
N PRO A 34 -1.74 -9.23 -5.11
CA PRO A 34 -1.86 -7.83 -4.72
C PRO A 34 -1.66 -6.92 -5.92
N LYS A 35 -2.38 -5.80 -5.92
CA LYS A 35 -2.20 -4.69 -6.86
C LYS A 35 -1.94 -3.42 -6.08
N GLU A 36 -0.91 -2.67 -6.47
CA GLU A 36 -0.66 -1.34 -5.91
C GLU A 36 -1.79 -0.41 -6.33
N ILE A 37 -2.41 0.25 -5.34
CA ILE A 37 -3.58 1.12 -5.53
C ILE A 37 -3.37 2.53 -4.97
N GLY A 38 -2.22 2.77 -4.34
CA GLY A 38 -1.90 4.08 -3.79
C GLY A 38 -0.70 4.06 -2.85
N ALA A 39 -0.60 5.08 -2.01
CA ALA A 39 0.51 5.26 -1.10
C ALA A 39 0.12 6.06 0.15
N VAL A 40 0.94 5.95 1.19
CA VAL A 40 0.83 6.78 2.39
C VAL A 40 1.90 7.87 2.33
N TRP A 41 1.50 9.13 2.45
CA TRP A 41 2.38 10.29 2.33
C TRP A 41 2.63 10.95 3.68
N PRO A 42 3.83 11.52 3.94
CA PRO A 42 4.07 12.27 5.17
C PRO A 42 3.21 13.53 5.22
N ARG A 43 2.72 13.89 6.41
CA ARG A 43 2.02 15.17 6.59
C ARG A 43 3.01 16.34 6.65
N LYS A 44 2.64 17.43 5.99
CA LYS A 44 3.44 18.68 5.98
C LYS A 44 3.34 19.42 7.33
N LYS A 45 4.32 20.30 7.58
CA LYS A 45 4.37 21.25 8.71
C LYS A 45 4.40 20.56 10.10
N GLY A 46 5.20 19.50 10.24
CA GLY A 46 5.48 18.86 11.54
C GLY A 46 4.30 18.08 12.14
N LYS A 47 3.24 17.82 11.37
CA LYS A 47 2.10 17.04 11.85
C LYS A 47 2.45 15.55 11.86
N THR A 48 2.04 14.85 12.91
CA THR A 48 2.23 13.41 13.05
C THR A 48 1.25 12.61 12.16
N GLY A 49 1.66 11.40 11.78
CA GLY A 49 0.88 10.49 10.93
C GLY A 49 1.13 10.65 9.42
N GLY A 50 0.44 9.83 8.63
CA GLY A 50 0.48 9.85 7.17
C GLY A 50 -0.89 10.07 6.52
N ILE A 51 -0.89 10.49 5.26
CA ILE A 51 -2.09 10.65 4.42
C ILE A 51 -2.17 9.45 3.49
N LEU A 52 -3.18 8.61 3.66
CA LEU A 52 -3.50 7.57 2.69
C LEU A 52 -4.12 8.21 1.45
N SER A 53 -3.44 8.09 0.31
CA SER A 53 -3.95 8.46 -1.00
C SER A 53 -4.17 7.21 -1.82
N LEU A 54 -5.38 7.04 -2.35
CA LEU A 54 -5.72 5.95 -3.27
C LEU A 54 -5.82 6.54 -4.67
N ASP A 55 -4.98 6.07 -5.57
CA ASP A 55 -4.98 6.46 -6.99
C ASP A 55 -6.06 5.67 -7.75
N ILE A 56 -6.34 4.46 -7.29
CA ILE A 56 -7.39 3.58 -7.81
C ILE A 56 -8.20 3.05 -6.63
N ILE A 57 -9.54 3.05 -6.74
CA ILE A 57 -10.43 2.44 -5.75
C ILE A 57 -11.06 1.20 -6.40
N PRO A 58 -10.61 -0.03 -6.07
CA PRO A 58 -11.25 -1.25 -6.55
C PRO A 58 -12.72 -1.33 -6.09
N VAL A 59 -13.61 -1.84 -6.93
CA VAL A 59 -15.02 -2.04 -6.53
C VAL A 59 -15.13 -3.07 -5.39
N GLU A 60 -14.25 -4.06 -5.37
CA GLU A 60 -14.18 -5.05 -4.31
C GLU A 60 -13.77 -4.44 -2.98
N LEU A 61 -12.98 -3.36 -2.99
CA LEU A 61 -12.64 -2.63 -1.77
C LEU A 61 -13.88 -1.97 -1.17
N THR A 62 -14.75 -1.38 -1.99
CA THR A 62 -15.99 -0.75 -1.51
C THR A 62 -17.01 -1.79 -1.03
N GLN A 63 -16.90 -3.03 -1.52
CA GLN A 63 -17.70 -4.18 -1.09
C GLN A 63 -17.08 -4.96 0.09
N ARG A 64 -15.93 -4.51 0.64
CA ARG A 64 -15.19 -5.19 1.71
C ARG A 64 -14.76 -6.63 1.36
N GLN A 65 -14.51 -6.91 0.09
CA GLN A 65 -14.11 -8.22 -0.42
C GLN A 65 -12.61 -8.29 -0.68
N GLY A 66 -11.80 -7.92 0.31
CA GLY A 66 -10.35 -7.92 0.17
C GLY A 66 -9.63 -7.29 1.34
N VAL A 67 -8.31 -7.26 1.23
CA VAL A 67 -7.40 -6.79 2.28
C VAL A 67 -6.47 -5.73 1.70
N ILE A 68 -6.28 -4.64 2.44
CA ILE A 68 -5.27 -3.63 2.15
C ILE A 68 -3.98 -3.99 2.89
N PHE A 69 -2.86 -3.94 2.18
CA PHE A 69 -1.52 -4.04 2.75
C PHE A 69 -0.78 -2.71 2.62
N VAL A 70 -0.03 -2.37 3.66
CA VAL A 70 0.80 -1.17 3.74
C VAL A 70 2.26 -1.63 3.80
N LEU A 71 3.03 -1.34 2.75
CA LEU A 71 4.39 -1.87 2.55
C LEU A 71 5.42 -0.73 2.58
N PRO A 72 6.59 -0.92 3.21
CA PRO A 72 7.63 0.12 3.23
C PRO A 72 8.16 0.39 1.81
N VAL A 73 8.47 1.66 1.50
CA VAL A 73 8.97 2.07 0.17
C VAL A 73 10.47 1.78 -0.05
N GLY A 74 11.16 1.23 0.95
CA GLY A 74 12.61 1.02 0.94
C GLY A 74 13.05 -0.24 1.69
N GLY A 75 12.19 -1.25 1.78
CA GLY A 75 12.65 -2.59 2.12
C GLY A 75 13.23 -3.22 0.86
N ASP A 76 14.46 -3.74 0.95
CA ASP A 76 15.05 -4.58 -0.09
C ASP A 76 14.07 -5.71 -0.47
N ASP A 77 14.10 -6.11 -1.73
CA ASP A 77 13.20 -7.08 -2.39
C ASP A 77 13.31 -8.53 -1.82
N ASP A 78 13.49 -8.70 -0.51
CA ASP A 78 13.59 -10.00 0.20
C ASP A 78 12.22 -10.54 0.64
N ALA A 79 11.12 -10.06 0.04
CA ALA A 79 9.76 -10.56 0.32
C ALA A 79 9.45 -11.90 -0.39
N GLY A 80 10.42 -12.83 -0.42
CA GLY A 80 10.29 -14.12 -1.09
C GLY A 80 11.34 -15.19 -0.77
N ALA A 81 12.32 -14.94 0.11
CA ALA A 81 13.21 -15.99 0.60
C ALA A 81 12.59 -16.65 1.84
N GLN A 82 11.80 -17.71 1.62
CA GLN A 82 11.56 -18.74 2.63
C GLN A 82 12.60 -19.84 2.51
#